data_AF-A0A838UWQ9-F1
#
_entry.id   AF-A0A838UWQ9-F1
#
_cell.length_a   1.000
_cell.length_b   1.000
_cell.length_c   1.000
_cell.angle_alpha   90.00
_cell.angle_beta   90.00
_cell.angle_gamma   90.00
#
_symmetry.space_group_name_H-M   'P 1'
#
loop_
_entity.id
_entity.type
_entity.pdbx_description
1 polymer ?
#
loop_
_entity_poly.entity_id
_entity_poly.type
_entity_poly.pdbx_seq_one_letter_code
_entity_poly.pdbx_strand_id
1 'polypeptide(L)'
;MAFTYAISGGDWARITPELTLLAAALLVMLIDAAVPARLRGALVIFGVLGVLAAVASVIMLYASTGRAEAFNGMVTSDPLALFAGLVILAATGLSLLLSPGYIERQGTHQQGEYYALLL
;
A
#
# COMPACT_ATOMS: atom_id res chain seq x y z
N MET A 1 30.78 -2.78 23.01
CA MET A 1 29.78 -1.70 22.91
C MET A 1 28.46 -2.37 22.55
N ALA A 2 27.47 -2.39 23.45
CA ALA A 2 26.20 -3.07 23.19
C ALA A 2 25.27 -2.10 22.45
N PHE A 3 25.00 -2.37 21.17
CA PHE A 3 24.03 -1.63 20.37
C PHE A 3 22.62 -1.98 20.87
N THR A 4 22.16 -1.28 21.90
CA THR A 4 20.79 -1.46 22.41
C THR A 4 19.91 -0.43 21.71
N TYR A 5 19.52 -0.71 20.46
CA TYR A 5 18.48 0.07 19.78
C TYR A 5 17.12 -0.36 20.32
N ALA A 6 16.46 0.52 21.07
CA ALA A 6 15.10 0.28 21.52
C ALA A 6 14.13 0.84 20.46
N ILE A 7 13.34 -0.05 19.85
CA ILE A 7 12.32 0.34 18.87
C ILE A 7 11.27 1.19 19.58
N SER A 8 11.05 2.42 19.09
CA SER A 8 10.07 3.35 19.64
C SER A 8 8.74 3.24 18.90
N GLY A 9 7.63 3.64 19.54
CA GLY A 9 6.33 3.77 18.88
C GLY A 9 6.36 4.68 17.64
N GLY A 10 7.26 5.67 17.63
CA GLY A 10 7.48 6.56 16.49
C GLY A 10 8.16 5.89 15.27
N ASP A 11 8.78 4.73 15.45
CA ASP A 11 9.40 3.97 14.34
C ASP A 11 8.32 3.22 13.55
N TRP A 12 7.36 2.63 14.25
CA TRP A 12 6.20 1.96 13.65
C TRP A 12 5.34 2.92 12.83
N ALA A 13 5.20 4.16 13.30
CA ALA A 13 4.43 5.19 12.60
C ALA A 13 4.98 5.51 11.20
N ARG A 14 6.24 5.20 10.91
CA ARG A 14 6.88 5.53 9.62
C ARG A 14 6.72 4.46 8.56
N ILE A 15 6.54 3.22 8.99
CA ILE A 15 6.21 2.09 8.11
C ILE A 15 4.70 1.89 7.97
N THR A 16 3.89 2.79 8.54
CA THR A 16 2.42 2.76 8.43
C THR A 16 1.92 2.69 6.99
N PRO A 17 2.41 3.48 6.02
CA PRO A 17 1.87 3.41 4.66
C PRO A 17 2.12 2.03 4.03
N GLU A 18 3.29 1.43 4.24
CA GLU A 18 3.61 0.09 3.76
C GLU A 18 2.76 -0.98 4.47
N LEU A 19 2.57 -0.85 5.79
CA LEU A 19 1.70 -1.75 6.56
C LEU A 19 0.24 -1.65 6.11
N THR A 20 -0.24 -0.46 5.75
CA THR A 20 -1.59 -0.30 5.21
C THR A 20 -1.76 -0.93 3.84
N LEU A 21 -0.76 -0.84 2.96
CA LEU A 21 -0.77 -1.55 1.68
C LEU A 21 -0.73 -3.06 1.88
N LEU A 22 0.15 -3.56 2.75
CA LEU A 22 0.24 -4.98 3.07
C LEU A 22 -1.08 -5.52 3.62
N ALA A 23 -1.70 -4.79 4.55
CA ALA A 23 -3.00 -5.16 5.09
C ALA A 23 -4.09 -5.17 4.00
N ALA A 24 -4.08 -4.19 3.10
CA ALA A 24 -5.00 -4.14 1.96
C ALA A 24 -4.79 -5.32 1.00
N ALA A 25 -3.54 -5.65 0.66
CA ALA A 25 -3.19 -6.79 -0.18
C ALA A 25 -3.68 -8.12 0.42
N LEU A 26 -3.44 -8.32 1.73
CA LEU A 26 -3.93 -9.50 2.46
C LEU A 26 -5.45 -9.57 2.49
N LEU A 27 -6.14 -8.44 2.69
CA LEU A 27 -7.60 -8.39 2.65
C LEU A 27 -8.14 -8.71 1.25
N VAL A 28 -7.57 -8.13 0.20
CA VAL A 28 -7.94 -8.43 -1.19
C VAL A 28 -7.77 -9.92 -1.49
N MET A 29 -6.66 -10.51 -1.05
CA MET A 29 -6.38 -11.94 -1.23
C MET A 29 -7.36 -12.83 -0.44
N LEU A 30 -7.68 -12.47 0.80
CA LEU A 30 -8.65 -13.20 1.62
C LEU A 30 -10.06 -13.14 1.02
N ILE A 31 -10.46 -11.96 0.52
CA ILE A 31 -11.76 -11.76 -0.14
C ILE A 31 -11.78 -12.54 -1.46
N ASP A 32 -10.72 -12.52 -2.26
CA ASP A 32 -10.65 -13.29 -3.52
C ASP A 32 -10.75 -14.81 -3.29
N ALA A 33 -10.20 -15.31 -2.18
CA ALA A 33 -10.32 -16.70 -1.77
C ALA A 33 -11.75 -17.07 -1.32
N ALA A 34 -12.48 -16.13 -0.72
CA ALA A 34 -13.82 -16.38 -0.19
C ALA A 34 -14.96 -16.10 -1.19
N VAL A 35 -14.73 -15.27 -2.21
CA VAL A 35 -15.78 -14.71 -3.06
C VAL A 35 -15.87 -15.38 -4.44
N PRO A 36 -17.08 -15.71 -4.93
CA PRO A 36 -17.25 -16.30 -6.26
C PRO A 36 -16.90 -15.34 -7.40
N ALA A 37 -16.45 -15.88 -8.54
CA ALA A 37 -15.92 -15.14 -9.69
C ALA A 37 -16.75 -13.93 -10.14
N ARG A 38 -18.08 -14.01 -10.04
CA ARG A 38 -19.03 -12.93 -10.37
C ARG A 38 -18.86 -11.63 -9.59
N LEU A 39 -18.25 -11.68 -8.40
CA LEU A 39 -18.07 -10.53 -7.51
C LEU A 39 -16.62 -10.03 -7.48
N ARG A 40 -15.72 -10.65 -8.27
CA ARG A 40 -14.30 -10.29 -8.31
C ARG A 40 -14.05 -8.88 -8.86
N GLY A 41 -14.96 -8.33 -9.68
CA GLY A 41 -14.91 -6.93 -10.10
C GLY A 41 -14.98 -5.92 -8.93
N ALA A 42 -15.57 -6.31 -7.79
CA ALA A 42 -15.62 -5.47 -6.59
C ALA A 42 -14.28 -5.41 -5.83
N LEU A 43 -13.33 -6.33 -6.11
CA LEU A 43 -12.01 -6.35 -5.46
C LEU A 43 -11.19 -5.07 -5.74
N VAL A 44 -11.42 -4.44 -6.89
CA VAL A 44 -10.79 -3.16 -7.24
C VAL A 44 -11.15 -2.07 -6.26
N ILE A 45 -12.39 -2.04 -5.76
CA ILE A 45 -12.82 -1.05 -4.78
C ILE A 45 -11.99 -1.19 -3.51
N PHE A 46 -11.76 -2.42 -3.04
CA PHE A 46 -10.95 -2.68 -1.85
C PHE A 46 -9.48 -2.28 -2.07
N GLY A 47 -8.91 -2.59 -3.24
CA GLY A 47 -7.55 -2.17 -3.56
C GLY A 47 -7.39 -0.65 -3.65
N VAL A 48 -8.33 0.05 -4.30
CA VAL A 48 -8.33 1.52 -4.38
C VAL A 48 -8.48 2.14 -2.99
N LEU A 49 -9.35 1.61 -2.14
CA LEU A 49 -9.48 2.07 -0.75
C LEU A 49 -8.19 1.87 0.04
N GLY A 50 -7.48 0.75 -0.17
CA GLY A 50 -6.16 0.50 0.43
C GLY A 50 -5.12 1.53 0.01
N VAL A 51 -5.05 1.84 -1.28
CA VAL A 51 -4.15 2.88 -1.80
C VAL A 51 -4.50 4.26 -1.23
N LEU A 52 -5.78 4.62 -1.14
CA LEU A 52 -6.21 5.88 -0.55
C LEU A 52 -5.84 5.98 0.94
N ALA A 53 -5.96 4.88 1.69
CA ALA A 53 -5.53 4.83 3.09
C ALA A 53 -4.01 5.00 3.25
N ALA A 54 -3.23 4.40 2.33
CA ALA A 54 -1.77 4.57 2.30
C ALA A 54 -1.39 6.03 1.96
N VAL A 55 -2.04 6.65 0.98
CA VAL A 55 -1.84 8.07 0.64
C VAL A 55 -2.16 8.97 1.84
N ALA A 56 -3.26 8.72 2.55
CA ALA A 56 -3.61 9.47 3.75
C ALA A 56 -2.52 9.34 4.84
N SER A 57 -1.98 8.13 5.01
CA SER A 57 -0.89 7.86 5.96
C SER A 57 0.38 8.65 5.62
N VAL A 58 0.74 8.72 4.32
CA VAL A 58 1.88 9.53 3.86
C VAL A 58 1.64 11.03 4.10
N ILE A 59 0.42 11.53 3.87
CA ILE A 59 0.08 12.94 4.13
C ILE A 59 0.18 13.27 5.62
N MET A 60 -0.30 12.37 6.49
CA MET A 60 -0.16 12.53 7.95
C MET A 60 1.32 12.55 8.37
N LEU A 61 2.13 11.69 7.77
CA LEU A 61 3.57 11.64 8.04
C LEU A 61 4.28 12.90 7.55
N TYR A 62 3.87 13.46 6.40
CA TYR A 62 4.35 14.73 5.89
C TYR A 62 3.99 15.91 6.81
N ALA A 63 2.80 15.89 7.43
CA ALA A 63 2.38 16.89 8.41
C ALA A 63 3.11 16.75 9.76
N SER A 64 3.54 15.54 10.13
CA SER A 64 4.36 15.32 11.32
C SER A 64 5.76 15.91 11.09
N THR A 65 6.01 17.07 11.68
CA THR A 65 7.21 17.86 11.39
C THR A 65 8.43 17.23 12.04
N GLY A 66 9.28 16.57 11.24
CA GLY A 66 10.60 16.13 11.70
C GLY A 66 11.31 15.21 10.72
N ARG A 67 12.52 15.61 10.28
CA ARG A 67 13.48 14.64 9.72
C ARG A 67 13.77 13.64 10.82
N ALA A 68 13.38 12.41 10.60
CA ALA A 68 13.63 11.38 11.56
C ALA A 68 13.96 10.08 10.82
N GLU A 69 14.96 9.38 11.34
CA GLU A 69 15.37 8.04 10.94
C GLU A 69 14.77 6.99 11.89
N ALA A 70 14.25 5.91 11.35
CA ALA A 70 13.63 4.81 12.10
C ALA A 70 14.41 3.53 11.80
N PHE A 71 14.32 2.58 12.72
CA PHE A 71 15.02 1.29 12.65
C PHE A 71 16.52 1.46 12.42
N ASN A 72 17.18 2.28 13.25
CA ASN A 72 18.62 2.51 13.20
C ASN A 72 19.12 3.02 11.83
N GLY A 73 18.35 3.92 11.19
CA GLY A 73 18.71 4.50 9.89
C GLY A 73 18.26 3.71 8.66
N MET A 74 17.56 2.58 8.84
CA MET A 74 17.08 1.77 7.71
C MET A 74 15.92 2.43 6.97
N VAL A 75 15.10 3.22 7.67
CA VAL A 75 13.94 3.92 7.08
C VAL A 75 14.07 5.41 7.38
N THR A 76 14.01 6.23 6.35
CA THR A 76 14.04 7.69 6.49
C THR A 76 12.77 8.30 5.92
N SER A 77 12.17 9.23 6.66
CA SER A 77 10.96 9.95 6.23
C SER A 77 11.34 11.37 5.80
N ASP A 78 12.26 11.48 4.84
CA ASP A 78 12.62 12.77 4.23
C ASP A 78 11.58 13.18 3.18
N PRO A 79 11.37 14.47 2.88
CA PRO A 79 10.38 14.91 1.89
C PRO A 79 10.55 14.25 0.52
N LEU A 80 11.78 13.94 0.10
CA LEU A 80 12.02 13.19 -1.14
C LEU A 80 11.48 11.76 -1.09
N ALA A 81 11.69 11.05 0.02
CA ALA A 81 11.21 9.68 0.20
C ALA A 81 9.68 9.64 0.23
N LEU A 82 9.05 10.58 0.96
CA LEU A 82 7.60 10.71 1.01
C LEU A 82 7.00 11.06 -0.35
N PHE A 83 7.64 11.97 -1.10
CA PHE A 83 7.23 12.32 -2.47
C PHE A 83 7.34 11.13 -3.42
N ALA A 84 8.45 10.38 -3.38
CA ALA A 84 8.61 9.17 -4.18
C ALA A 84 7.53 8.12 -3.85
N GLY A 85 7.21 7.95 -2.56
CA GLY A 85 6.11 7.09 -2.10
C GLY A 85 4.75 7.52 -2.68
N LEU A 86 4.45 8.82 -2.69
CA LEU A 86 3.21 9.33 -3.31
C LEU A 86 3.16 9.07 -4.83
N VAL A 87 4.29 9.20 -5.54
CA VAL A 87 4.36 8.90 -6.98
C VAL A 87 4.10 7.42 -7.23
N ILE A 88 4.68 6.53 -6.42
CA ILE A 88 4.44 5.08 -6.51
C ILE A 88 2.96 4.77 -6.23
N LEU A 89 2.40 5.30 -5.14
CA LEU A 89 0.99 5.13 -4.81
C LEU A 89 0.06 5.64 -5.91
N ALA A 90 0.38 6.76 -6.55
CA ALA A 90 -0.38 7.28 -7.67
C ALA A 90 -0.30 6.35 -8.90
N ALA A 91 0.89 5.84 -9.23
CA ALA A 91 1.07 4.86 -10.30
C ALA A 91 0.30 3.56 -10.02
N THR A 92 0.35 3.06 -8.79
CA THR A 92 -0.41 1.89 -8.33
C THR A 92 -1.91 2.15 -8.44
N GLY A 93 -2.41 3.28 -7.94
CA GLY A 93 -3.83 3.66 -8.04
C GLY A 93 -4.33 3.77 -9.48
N LEU A 94 -3.56 4.42 -10.36
CA LEU A 94 -3.88 4.49 -11.80
C LEU A 94 -3.89 3.11 -12.45
N SER A 95 -2.92 2.25 -12.11
CA SER A 95 -2.86 0.88 -12.62
C SER A 95 -4.07 0.05 -12.17
N LEU A 96 -4.51 0.20 -10.92
CA LEU A 96 -5.74 -0.44 -10.42
C LEU A 96 -6.99 0.03 -11.17
N LEU A 97 -7.09 1.33 -11.48
CA LEU A 97 -8.26 1.89 -12.19
C LEU A 97 -8.31 1.47 -13.67
N LEU A 98 -7.15 1.33 -14.33
CA LEU A 98 -7.06 0.95 -15.74
C LEU A 98 -7.15 -0.57 -15.95
N SER A 99 -6.80 -1.36 -14.93
CA SER A 99 -6.72 -2.82 -14.99
C SER A 99 -8.02 -3.54 -15.40
N PRO A 100 -9.22 -3.22 -14.86
CA PRO A 100 -10.45 -3.96 -15.18
C PRO A 100 -10.73 -4.06 -16.68
N GLY A 101 -10.62 -2.93 -17.38
CA GLY A 101 -10.88 -2.87 -18.82
C GLY A 101 -9.78 -3.54 -19.66
N TYR A 102 -8.58 -3.72 -19.11
CA TYR A 102 -7.51 -4.51 -19.74
C TYR A 102 -7.75 -6.01 -19.54
N ILE A 103 -8.03 -6.45 -18.32
CA ILE A 103 -8.25 -7.87 -17.98
C ILE A 103 -9.47 -8.44 -18.70
N GLU A 104 -10.57 -7.67 -18.81
CA GLU A 104 -11.74 -8.07 -19.59
C GLU A 104 -11.40 -8.33 -21.07
N ARG A 105 -10.53 -7.50 -21.67
CA ARG A 105 -10.11 -7.66 -23.07
C ARG A 105 -9.16 -8.83 -23.26
N GLN A 106 -8.35 -9.14 -22.25
CA GLN A 106 -7.40 -10.25 -22.28
C GLN A 106 -8.06 -11.62 -22.01
N GLY A 107 -9.31 -11.65 -21.53
CA GLY A 107 -10.07 -12.89 -21.27
C GLY A 107 -9.60 -13.68 -20.05
N THR A 108 -8.70 -13.12 -19.23
CA THR A 108 -8.18 -13.76 -18.01
C THR A 108 -9.15 -13.59 -16.84
N HIS A 109 -9.49 -14.69 -16.16
CA HIS A 109 -10.44 -14.72 -15.04
C HIS A 109 -9.79 -14.52 -13.65
N GLN A 110 -8.46 -14.42 -13.57
CA GLN A 110 -7.69 -14.21 -12.34
C GLN A 110 -7.63 -12.73 -11.96
N GLN A 111 -8.77 -12.16 -11.57
CA GLN A 111 -8.88 -10.75 -11.22
C GLN A 111 -8.25 -10.41 -9.86
N GLY A 112 -8.49 -11.21 -8.82
CA GLY A 112 -8.03 -10.88 -7.46
C GLY A 112 -6.53 -11.01 -7.21
N GLU A 113 -5.89 -12.05 -7.74
CA GLU A 113 -4.44 -12.26 -7.63
C GLU A 113 -3.65 -11.09 -8.21
N TYR A 114 -4.09 -10.55 -9.35
CA TYR A 114 -3.47 -9.39 -9.97
C TYR A 114 -3.48 -8.17 -9.05
N TYR A 115 -4.61 -7.87 -8.41
CA TYR A 115 -4.72 -6.72 -7.50
C TYR A 115 -3.90 -6.92 -6.22
N ALA A 116 -3.84 -8.14 -5.70
CA ALA A 116 -3.03 -8.44 -4.52
C ALA A 116 -1.53 -8.32 -4.78
N LEU A 117 -1.06 -8.66 -5.98
CA LEU A 117 0.35 -8.53 -6.38
C LEU A 117 0.78 -7.10 -6.71
N LEU A 118 -0.18 -6.23 -7.02
CA LEU A 118 0.06 -4.84 -7.40
C LEU A 118 0.11 -3.92 -6.17
N LEU A 119 -0.59 -4.28 -5.10
CA LEU A 119 -0.58 -3.61 -3.80
C LEU A 119 0.68 -3.97 -2.99
#